data_AF-A0A7X3FIU6-F1
#
_entry.id   AF-A0A7X3FIU6-F1
#
_cell.length_a   1.000
_cell.length_b   1.000
_cell.length_c   1.000
_cell.angle_alpha   90.00
_cell.angle_beta   90.00
_cell.angle_gamma   90.00
#
_symmetry.space_group_name_H-M   'P 1'
#
loop_
_entity.id
_entity.type
_entity.pdbx_description
1 polymer ?
#
loop_
_entity_poly.entity_id
_entity_poly.type
_entity_poly.pdbx_seq_one_letter_code
_entity_poly.pdbx_strand_id
1 'polypeptide(L)'
;MDLKDQQFGDLTVIRSVTIGRRTLWLCRCSCKKEIPVSSSNLTRGVYTSCGCKRVQKRDAGVKKHIADDRINGTRKSALRAKLHSENKSGVKGVIWIEARQRWKAYIGFKGKSKTLGYRTLKEDAIALRKAAEEKYHKPYLENEDSE
;
A
#
# COMPACT_ATOMS: atom_id res chain seq x y z
N MET A 1 -38.78 22.45 -3.41
CA MET A 1 -38.40 21.69 -4.62
C MET A 1 -38.31 20.23 -4.23
N ASP A 2 -39.15 19.39 -4.83
CA ASP A 2 -39.12 17.94 -4.63
C ASP A 2 -38.13 17.32 -5.62
N LEU A 3 -37.17 16.57 -5.10
CA LEU A 3 -36.14 15.89 -5.90
C LEU A 3 -36.33 14.37 -5.92
N LYS A 4 -37.43 13.85 -5.34
CA LYS A 4 -37.69 12.41 -5.29
C LYS A 4 -37.63 11.77 -6.68
N ASP A 5 -37.02 10.57 -6.74
CA ASP A 5 -36.82 9.75 -7.94
C ASP A 5 -35.95 10.39 -9.04
N GLN A 6 -35.38 11.59 -8.81
CA GLN A 6 -34.42 12.20 -9.73
C GLN A 6 -33.04 11.57 -9.61
N GLN A 7 -32.32 11.54 -10.74
CA GLN A 7 -30.98 10.99 -10.84
C GLN A 7 -29.93 12.08 -11.04
N PHE A 8 -28.85 12.02 -10.25
CA PHE A 8 -27.70 12.92 -10.30
C PHE A 8 -26.43 12.09 -10.43
N GLY A 9 -25.98 11.88 -11.67
CA GLY A 9 -24.89 10.95 -11.97
C GLY A 9 -25.26 9.51 -11.58
N ASP A 10 -24.54 8.94 -10.62
CA ASP A 10 -24.80 7.60 -10.06
C ASP A 10 -25.80 7.59 -8.90
N LEU A 11 -26.26 8.75 -8.44
CA LEU A 11 -27.14 8.87 -7.28
C LEU A 11 -28.60 8.99 -7.72
N THR A 12 -29.47 8.16 -7.16
CA THR A 12 -30.92 8.27 -7.29
C THR A 12 -31.51 8.73 -5.97
N VAL A 13 -32.28 9.81 -5.98
CA VAL A 13 -32.93 10.35 -4.78
C VAL A 13 -34.09 9.45 -4.35
N ILE A 14 -34.08 8.98 -3.10
CA ILE A 14 -35.14 8.10 -2.57
C ILE A 14 -36.20 8.91 -1.82
N ARG A 15 -35.77 9.76 -0.88
CA ARG A 15 -36.63 10.52 0.02
C ARG A 15 -35.88 11.64 0.71
N SER A 16 -36.61 12.60 1.28
CA SER A 16 -36.03 13.56 2.21
C SER A 16 -35.79 12.93 3.59
N VAL A 17 -34.76 13.41 4.27
CA VAL A 17 -34.39 13.00 5.63
C VAL A 17 -33.97 14.23 6.42
N THR A 18 -34.37 14.31 7.68
CA THR A 18 -33.90 15.36 8.59
C THR A 18 -32.77 14.81 9.44
N ILE A 19 -31.58 15.40 9.32
CA ILE A 19 -30.39 15.02 10.11
C ILE A 19 -29.96 16.25 10.91
N GLY A 20 -30.14 16.17 12.23
CA GLY A 20 -29.99 17.31 13.13
C GLY A 20 -30.99 18.42 12.79
N ARG A 21 -30.49 19.62 12.46
CA ARG A 21 -31.31 20.78 12.07
C ARG A 21 -31.45 20.97 10.55
N ARG A 22 -30.98 20.02 9.74
CA ARG A 22 -30.92 20.15 8.27
C ARG A 22 -31.78 19.10 7.58
N THR A 23 -32.53 19.54 6.58
CA THR A 23 -33.23 18.65 5.64
C THR A 23 -32.31 18.32 4.47
N LEU A 24 -32.04 17.03 4.27
CA LEU A 24 -31.19 16.48 3.22
C LEU A 24 -32.01 15.47 2.40
N TRP A 25 -31.46 15.05 1.27
CA TRP A 25 -32.00 13.99 0.43
C TRP A 25 -31.17 12.73 0.63
N LEU A 26 -31.85 11.64 1.00
CA LEU A 26 -31.25 10.33 1.02
C LEU A 26 -31.18 9.81 -0.42
N CYS A 27 -29.96 9.64 -0.91
CA CYS A 27 -29.71 9.15 -2.27
C CYS A 27 -29.10 7.75 -2.22
N ARG A 28 -29.57 6.85 -3.09
CA ARG A 28 -28.95 5.54 -3.34
C ARG A 28 -28.04 5.62 -4.53
N CYS A 29 -26.79 5.24 -4.35
CA CYS A 29 -25.84 5.15 -5.46
C CYS A 29 -26.02 3.85 -6.25
N SER A 30 -25.51 3.82 -7.49
CA SER A 30 -25.35 2.58 -8.27
C SER A 30 -24.58 1.48 -7.52
N CYS A 31 -23.68 1.91 -6.63
CA CYS A 31 -22.94 1.08 -5.65
C CYS A 31 -23.81 0.48 -4.52
N LYS A 32 -25.11 0.76 -4.52
CA LYS A 32 -26.12 0.42 -3.49
C LYS A 32 -25.93 1.10 -2.12
N LYS A 33 -24.83 1.81 -1.87
CA LYS A 33 -24.67 2.65 -0.67
C LYS A 33 -25.63 3.83 -0.71
N GLU A 34 -26.23 4.11 0.44
CA GLU A 34 -27.06 5.29 0.65
C GLU A 34 -26.28 6.40 1.34
N ILE A 35 -26.48 7.64 0.90
CA ILE A 35 -25.82 8.82 1.44
C ILE A 35 -26.81 9.99 1.55
N PRO A 36 -26.75 10.78 2.63
CA PRO A 36 -27.51 12.03 2.72
C PRO A 36 -26.77 13.16 1.99
N VAL A 37 -27.43 13.84 1.07
CA VAL A 37 -26.87 14.93 0.25
C VAL A 37 -27.83 16.12 0.26
N SER A 38 -27.32 17.35 0.31
CA SER A 38 -28.17 18.55 0.23
C SER A 38 -28.68 18.78 -1.20
N SER A 39 -29.85 19.41 -1.33
CA SER A 39 -30.41 19.80 -2.63
C SER A 39 -29.39 20.58 -3.46
N SER A 40 -28.70 21.54 -2.84
CA SER A 40 -27.72 22.40 -3.50
C SER A 40 -26.53 21.63 -4.07
N ASN A 41 -26.08 20.55 -3.42
CA ASN A 41 -24.96 19.75 -3.91
C ASN A 41 -25.37 18.83 -5.08
N LEU A 42 -26.62 18.36 -5.07
CA LEU A 42 -27.19 17.57 -6.17
C LEU A 42 -27.37 18.45 -7.41
N THR A 43 -28.07 19.58 -7.28
CA THR A 43 -28.40 20.46 -8.42
C THR A 43 -27.17 21.12 -9.04
N ARG A 44 -26.15 21.45 -8.23
CA ARG A 44 -24.87 21.97 -8.74
C ARG A 44 -23.96 20.90 -9.34
N GLY A 45 -24.31 19.62 -9.25
CA GLY A 45 -23.47 18.51 -9.73
C GLY A 45 -22.19 18.29 -8.92
N VAL A 46 -22.11 18.82 -7.68
CA VAL A 46 -20.94 18.63 -6.81
C VAL A 46 -20.90 17.20 -6.26
N TYR A 47 -22.08 16.61 -6.01
CA TYR A 47 -22.22 15.22 -5.58
C TYR A 47 -22.91 14.39 -6.65
N THR A 48 -22.15 13.51 -7.30
CA THR A 48 -22.64 12.63 -8.39
C THR A 48 -22.46 11.15 -8.09
N SER A 49 -21.86 10.78 -6.95
CA SER A 49 -21.70 9.38 -6.54
C SER A 49 -21.45 9.23 -5.03
N CYS A 50 -21.50 7.99 -4.52
CA CYS A 50 -21.13 7.62 -3.15
C CYS A 50 -19.61 7.69 -2.86
N GLY A 51 -18.78 8.05 -3.85
CA GLY A 51 -17.32 8.00 -3.77
C GLY A 51 -16.70 6.62 -4.09
N CYS A 52 -17.51 5.58 -4.30
CA CYS A 52 -17.04 4.21 -4.58
C CYS A 52 -16.12 4.13 -5.81
N LYS A 53 -16.42 4.87 -6.88
CA LYS A 53 -15.63 4.84 -8.13
C LYS A 53 -14.20 5.34 -7.89
N ARG A 54 -14.04 6.36 -7.04
CA ARG A 54 -12.71 6.86 -6.65
C ARG A 54 -11.93 5.81 -5.87
N VAL A 55 -12.58 5.12 -4.93
CA VAL A 55 -11.98 4.02 -4.16
C VAL A 55 -11.58 2.87 -5.08
N GLN A 56 -12.48 2.43 -5.97
CA GLN A 56 -12.22 1.35 -6.93
C GLN A 56 -11.03 1.68 -7.85
N LYS A 57 -10.99 2.89 -8.42
CA LYS A 57 -9.88 3.33 -9.26
C LYS A 57 -8.56 3.36 -8.49
N ARG A 58 -8.57 3.91 -7.26
CA ARG A 58 -7.39 3.92 -6.38
C ARG A 58 -6.92 2.49 -6.09
N ASP A 59 -7.82 1.61 -5.67
CA ASP A 59 -7.47 0.24 -5.29
C ASP A 59 -6.96 -0.56 -6.50
N ALA A 60 -7.53 -0.35 -7.69
CA ALA A 60 -7.02 -0.90 -8.94
C ALA A 60 -5.62 -0.37 -9.27
N GLY A 61 -5.38 0.94 -9.11
CA GLY A 61 -4.06 1.55 -9.28
C GLY A 61 -3.02 0.96 -8.33
N VAL A 62 -3.37 0.81 -7.04
CA VAL A 62 -2.50 0.17 -6.03
C VAL A 62 -2.18 -1.28 -6.41
N LYS A 63 -3.18 -2.06 -6.83
CA LYS A 63 -2.96 -3.44 -7.28
C LYS A 63 -2.00 -3.50 -8.47
N LYS A 64 -2.17 -2.62 -9.46
CA LYS A 64 -1.28 -2.52 -10.62
C LYS A 64 0.15 -2.19 -10.20
N HIS A 65 0.36 -1.15 -9.40
CA HIS A 65 1.69 -0.79 -8.89
C HIS A 65 2.36 -1.93 -8.11
N ILE A 66 1.62 -2.67 -7.27
CA ILE A 66 2.15 -3.81 -6.53
C ILE A 66 2.54 -4.97 -7.47
N ALA A 67 1.78 -5.18 -8.54
CA ALA A 67 2.08 -6.21 -9.53
C ALA A 67 3.34 -5.86 -10.32
N ASP A 68 3.44 -4.62 -10.81
CA ASP A 68 4.59 -4.13 -11.59
C ASP A 68 5.90 -4.13 -10.77
N ASP A 69 5.81 -3.88 -9.46
CA ASP A 69 6.97 -3.93 -8.54
C ASP A 69 7.44 -5.36 -8.21
N ARG A 70 6.61 -6.39 -8.45
CA ARG A 70 6.91 -7.76 -8.05
C ARG A 70 7.46 -8.60 -9.20
N ILE A 71 8.65 -9.16 -9.01
CA ILE A 71 9.22 -10.18 -9.89
C ILE A 71 9.39 -11.47 -9.09
N ASN A 72 8.77 -12.56 -9.55
CA ASN A 72 8.86 -13.90 -8.94
C ASN A 72 8.66 -13.93 -7.41
N GLY A 73 7.70 -13.16 -6.91
CA GLY A 73 7.36 -13.07 -5.48
C GLY A 73 8.27 -12.16 -4.65
N THR A 74 9.21 -11.45 -5.29
CA THR A 74 10.11 -10.48 -4.65
C THR A 74 9.75 -9.06 -5.09
N ARG A 75 9.63 -8.12 -4.14
CA ARG A 75 9.38 -6.70 -4.41
C ARG A 75 10.70 -6.00 -4.74
N LYS A 76 10.85 -5.44 -5.94
CA LYS A 76 12.06 -4.74 -6.39
C LYS A 76 12.35 -3.50 -5.56
N SER A 77 11.34 -2.67 -5.32
CA SER A 77 11.43 -1.48 -4.48
C SER A 77 11.97 -1.80 -3.08
N ALA A 78 11.57 -2.95 -2.52
CA ALA A 78 12.00 -3.39 -1.20
C ALA A 78 13.47 -3.80 -1.15
N LEU A 79 14.05 -4.25 -2.28
CA LEU A 79 15.49 -4.54 -2.38
C LEU A 79 16.31 -3.24 -2.35
N ARG A 80 15.84 -2.20 -3.06
CA ARG A 80 16.48 -0.86 -3.14
C ARG A 80 16.13 0.07 -1.97
N ALA A 81 15.27 -0.35 -1.04
CA ALA A 81 14.77 0.50 0.03
C ALA A 81 15.89 1.03 0.95
N LYS A 82 15.85 2.34 1.20
CA LYS A 82 16.78 3.04 2.11
C LYS A 82 16.73 2.46 3.52
N LEU A 83 17.84 2.59 4.23
CA LEU A 83 17.96 2.21 5.64
C LEU A 83 17.15 3.17 6.53
N HIS A 84 16.59 2.61 7.61
CA HIS A 84 15.98 3.41 8.68
C HIS A 84 17.06 4.18 9.44
N SER A 85 16.79 5.42 9.85
CA SER A 85 17.72 6.27 10.61
C SER A 85 18.20 5.60 11.90
N GLU A 86 17.30 4.96 12.65
CA GLU A 86 17.66 4.20 13.86
C GLU A 86 18.34 2.83 13.61
N ASN A 87 18.74 2.48 12.38
CA ASN A 87 19.52 1.26 12.15
C ASN A 87 20.94 1.40 12.71
N LYS A 88 21.13 0.90 13.93
CA LYS A 88 22.41 0.93 14.68
C LYS A 88 23.58 0.24 13.97
N SER A 89 23.31 -0.74 13.10
CA SER A 89 24.38 -1.46 12.40
C SER A 89 24.88 -0.72 11.16
N GLY A 90 24.08 0.21 10.60
CA GLY A 90 24.34 0.86 9.32
C GLY A 90 24.20 -0.07 8.10
N VAL A 91 23.80 -1.34 8.29
CA VAL A 91 23.67 -2.34 7.23
C VAL A 91 22.34 -3.08 7.34
N LYS A 92 21.65 -3.26 6.22
CA LYS A 92 20.33 -3.92 6.21
C LYS A 92 20.51 -5.40 6.52
N GLY A 93 19.72 -5.94 7.44
CA GLY A 93 19.76 -7.37 7.75
C GLY A 93 20.92 -7.79 8.65
N VAL A 94 21.65 -6.84 9.25
CA VAL A 94 22.70 -7.11 10.24
C VAL A 94 22.26 -6.53 11.58
N ILE A 95 22.14 -7.35 12.61
CA ILE A 95 21.66 -6.92 13.92
C ILE A 95 22.53 -7.50 15.03
N TRP A 96 22.81 -6.71 16.07
CA TRP A 96 23.48 -7.20 17.27
C TRP A 96 22.46 -7.93 18.16
N ILE A 97 22.80 -9.15 18.59
CA ILE A 97 21.99 -9.94 19.52
C ILE A 97 22.72 -9.99 20.86
N GLU A 98 22.31 -9.11 21.77
CA GLU A 98 22.96 -8.94 23.08
C GLU A 98 22.97 -10.23 23.92
N ALA A 99 21.86 -10.96 23.97
CA ALA A 99 21.76 -12.23 24.70
C ALA A 99 22.76 -13.31 24.24
N ARG A 100 23.29 -13.19 23.00
CA ARG A 100 24.28 -14.12 22.45
C ARG A 100 25.65 -13.47 22.24
N GLN A 101 25.78 -12.17 22.53
CA GLN A 101 26.95 -11.35 22.23
C GLN A 101 27.47 -11.58 20.80
N ARG A 102 26.56 -11.65 19.83
CA ARG A 102 26.87 -11.98 18.43
C ARG A 102 26.06 -11.14 17.45
N TRP A 103 26.68 -10.77 16.35
CA TRP A 103 26.02 -10.20 15.18
C TRP A 103 25.30 -11.29 14.39
N LYS A 104 24.01 -11.10 14.14
CA LYS A 104 23.19 -11.95 13.27
C LYS A 104 23.05 -11.29 11.90
N ALA A 105 23.35 -12.04 10.84
CA ALA A 105 23.06 -11.66 9.47
C ALA A 105 21.83 -12.43 8.95
N TYR A 106 20.93 -11.74 8.26
CA TYR A 106 19.77 -12.33 7.59
C TYR A 106 19.45 -11.62 6.28
N ILE A 107 18.72 -12.30 5.40
CA ILE A 107 18.26 -11.78 4.11
C ILE A 107 16.78 -12.11 3.90
N GLY A 108 16.00 -11.10 3.50
CA GLY A 108 14.64 -11.31 3.03
C GLY A 108 14.64 -11.66 1.54
N PHE A 109 13.99 -12.74 1.14
CA PHE A 109 13.86 -13.17 -0.25
C PHE A 109 12.56 -13.96 -0.46
N LYS A 110 11.82 -13.70 -1.54
CA LYS A 110 10.52 -14.36 -1.85
C LYS A 110 9.55 -14.41 -0.66
N GLY A 111 9.45 -13.30 0.08
CA GLY A 111 8.57 -13.18 1.25
C GLY A 111 9.02 -13.94 2.50
N LYS A 112 10.21 -14.58 2.50
CA LYS A 112 10.76 -15.31 3.66
C LYS A 112 12.05 -14.65 4.14
N SER A 113 12.27 -14.66 5.46
CA SER A 113 13.53 -14.21 6.06
C SER A 113 14.44 -15.41 6.30
N LYS A 114 15.58 -15.45 5.63
CA LYS A 114 16.60 -16.48 5.77
C LYS A 114 17.72 -15.98 6.67
N THR A 115 17.96 -16.68 7.78
CA THR A 115 19.14 -16.41 8.62
C THR A 115 20.39 -16.95 7.92
N LEU A 116 21.43 -16.12 7.81
CA LEU A 116 22.69 -16.44 7.16
C LEU A 116 23.71 -16.99 8.14
N GLY A 117 23.65 -16.53 9.39
CA GLY A 117 24.50 -17.00 10.47
C GLY A 117 24.69 -15.97 11.56
N TYR A 118 25.50 -16.35 12.55
CA TYR A 118 25.93 -15.52 13.67
C TYR A 118 27.45 -15.37 13.62
N ARG A 119 27.96 -14.18 13.94
CA ARG A 119 29.38 -13.84 13.96
C ARG A 119 29.71 -13.02 15.20
N THR A 120 30.95 -13.09 15.66
CA THR A 120 31.45 -12.28 16.76
C THR A 120 31.77 -10.87 16.28
N LEU A 121 32.42 -10.75 15.13
CA LEU A 121 32.72 -9.48 14.48
C LEU A 121 31.57 -8.99 13.60
N LYS A 122 31.41 -7.66 13.54
CA LYS A 122 30.35 -7.00 12.77
C LYS A 122 30.63 -7.16 11.27
N GLU A 123 31.88 -7.03 10.90
CA GLU A 123 32.43 -7.06 9.55
C GLU A 123 32.13 -8.41 8.88
N ASP A 124 32.30 -9.51 9.61
CA ASP A 124 31.98 -10.86 9.13
C ASP A 124 30.48 -11.04 8.86
N ALA A 125 29.62 -10.47 9.73
CA ALA A 125 28.17 -10.51 9.51
C ALA A 125 27.77 -9.66 8.29
N ILE A 126 28.46 -8.54 8.05
CA ILE A 126 28.29 -7.72 6.84
C ILE A 126 28.75 -8.50 5.60
N ALA A 127 29.87 -9.20 5.65
CA ALA A 127 30.35 -10.03 4.55
C ALA A 127 29.35 -11.13 4.18
N LEU A 128 28.77 -11.82 5.18
CA LEU A 128 27.69 -12.79 4.96
C LEU A 128 26.49 -12.14 4.27
N ARG A 129 26.09 -10.95 4.73
CA ARG A 129 24.97 -10.21 4.15
C ARG A 129 25.23 -9.85 2.70
N LYS A 130 26.41 -9.30 2.35
CA LYS A 130 26.81 -8.94 0.99
C LYS A 130 26.85 -10.15 0.05
N ALA A 131 27.45 -11.25 0.50
CA ALA A 131 27.47 -12.50 -0.28
C ALA A 131 26.05 -13.02 -0.58
N ALA A 132 25.11 -12.83 0.35
CA ALA A 132 23.72 -13.17 0.11
C ALA A 132 23.01 -12.19 -0.84
N GLU A 133 23.33 -10.89 -0.82
CA GLU A 133 22.79 -9.92 -1.79
C GLU A 133 23.20 -10.29 -3.22
N GLU A 134 24.47 -10.64 -3.42
CA GLU A 134 24.99 -11.11 -4.72
C GLU A 134 24.22 -12.34 -5.22
N LYS A 135 23.97 -13.31 -4.33
CA LYS A 135 23.30 -14.57 -4.69
C LYS A 135 21.79 -14.43 -4.91
N TYR A 136 21.09 -13.67 -4.07
CA TYR A 136 19.62 -13.69 -4.02
C TYR A 136 18.97 -12.39 -4.52
N HIS A 137 19.64 -11.24 -4.45
CA HIS A 137 19.06 -9.95 -4.81
C HIS A 137 19.51 -9.50 -6.21
N LYS A 138 20.80 -9.63 -6.53
CA LYS A 138 21.39 -9.16 -7.79
C LYS A 138 20.70 -9.71 -9.06
N PRO A 139 20.35 -11.01 -9.17
CA PRO A 139 19.64 -11.53 -10.34
C PRO A 139 18.27 -10.91 -10.59
N TYR A 140 17.70 -10.19 -9.61
CA TYR A 140 16.40 -9.53 -9.72
C TYR A 140 16.51 -8.01 -9.86
N LEU A 141 17.73 -7.47 -9.76
CA LEU A 141 18.04 -6.07 -9.96
C LEU A 141 18.66 -5.81 -11.35
N GLU A 142 19.33 -6.81 -11.95
CA GLU A 142 20.00 -6.69 -13.26
C GLU A 142 19.12 -7.06 -14.47
N ASN A 143 17.97 -7.70 -14.26
CA ASN A 143 16.97 -7.93 -15.32
C ASN A 143 16.24 -6.61 -15.75
N GLU A 144 16.84 -5.45 -15.50
CA GLU A 144 16.33 -4.13 -15.90
C GLU A 144 17.13 -3.51 -17.07
N ASP A 145 18.22 -4.14 -17.53
CA ASP A 145 19.11 -3.58 -18.57
C ASP A 145 19.19 -4.42 -19.87
N SER A 146 18.24 -5.35 -20.10
CA SER A 146 18.18 -6.14 -21.34
C SER A 146 16.74 -6.28 -21.86
N GLU A 147 16.14 -5.16 -22.23
CA GLU A 147 15.13 -5.04 -23.30
C GLU A 147 14.98 -3.58 -23.74
#